data_AF-A0A946YPZ3-F1
#
_entry.id   AF-A0A946YPZ3-F1
#
_cell.length_a   1.000
_cell.length_b   1.000
_cell.length_c   1.000
_cell.angle_alpha   90.00
_cell.angle_beta   90.00
_cell.angle_gamma   90.00
#
_symmetry.space_group_name_H-M   'P 1'
#
loop_
_entity.id
_entity.type
_entity.pdbx_description
1 polymer ?
#
loop_
_entity_poly.entity_id
_entity_poly.type
_entity_poly.pdbx_seq_one_letter_code
_entity_poly.pdbx_strand_id
1 'polypeptide(L)'
;MSECLDNAEYFALYGAAQLNSGDVAESMESLERALLLDPRNGAAQIDYAQALYLQGDLFAALELNDRLLAREDLPEDLRGLLENRQQNWRAVTRQRLVQLDVLAGYDNNLNSAPTPDEITLTLSGEDVVLALNPDFRPVSGPYLNLRLGGRFRELAPDYQHNWLLEARGRVS
;
A
#
# COMPACT_ATOMS: atom_id res chain seq x y z
N MET A 1 46.73 -4.52 -11.41
CA MET A 1 45.33 -4.98 -11.53
C MET A 1 44.86 -5.74 -10.28
N SER A 2 45.74 -6.45 -9.55
CA SER A 2 45.42 -7.10 -8.28
C SER A 2 45.15 -6.13 -7.12
N GLU A 3 45.84 -4.99 -7.06
CA GLU A 3 45.67 -4.01 -5.96
C GLU A 3 44.25 -3.42 -5.85
N CYS A 4 43.48 -3.38 -6.93
CA CYS A 4 42.10 -2.88 -6.89
C CYS A 4 41.13 -3.87 -6.23
N LEU A 5 41.46 -5.17 -6.20
CA LEU A 5 40.56 -6.22 -5.71
C LEU A 5 40.49 -6.29 -4.18
N ASP A 6 41.41 -5.61 -3.50
CA ASP A 6 41.52 -5.52 -2.03
C ASP A 6 41.33 -4.07 -1.53
N ASN A 7 40.86 -3.16 -2.39
CA ASN A 7 40.66 -1.75 -2.04
C ASN A 7 39.17 -1.46 -1.79
N ALA A 8 38.81 -1.17 -0.53
CA ALA A 8 37.43 -0.92 -0.13
C ALA A 8 36.85 0.33 -0.82
N GLU A 9 37.62 1.41 -0.91
CA GLU A 9 37.22 2.67 -1.53
C GLU A 9 36.94 2.52 -3.03
N TYR A 10 37.71 1.69 -3.73
CA TYR A 10 37.46 1.35 -5.13
C TYR A 10 36.07 0.73 -5.30
N PHE A 11 35.76 -0.30 -4.51
CA PHE A 11 34.47 -0.96 -4.57
C PHE A 11 33.31 -0.06 -4.10
N ALA A 12 33.54 0.79 -3.10
CA ALA A 12 32.55 1.76 -2.63
C ALA A 12 32.18 2.75 -3.75
N LEU A 13 33.19 3.35 -4.40
CA LEU A 13 32.98 4.30 -5.50
C LEU A 13 32.37 3.62 -6.73
N TYR A 14 32.81 2.41 -7.07
CA TYR A 14 32.26 1.67 -8.20
C TYR A 14 30.80 1.27 -7.97
N GLY A 15 30.48 0.77 -6.77
CA GLY A 15 29.12 0.48 -6.35
C GLY A 15 28.23 1.72 -6.34
N ALA A 16 28.72 2.85 -5.84
CA ALA A 16 28.01 4.13 -5.92
C ALA A 16 27.72 4.54 -7.37
N ALA A 17 28.69 4.38 -8.28
CA ALA A 17 28.50 4.70 -9.70
C ALA A 17 27.44 3.80 -10.37
N GLN A 18 27.44 2.49 -10.06
CA GLN A 18 26.42 1.54 -10.51
C GLN A 18 25.04 1.93 -9.99
N LEU A 19 24.93 2.25 -8.70
CA LEU A 19 23.69 2.68 -8.07
C LEU A 19 23.10 3.94 -8.73
N ASN A 20 23.96 4.93 -9.01
CA ASN A 20 23.56 6.15 -9.71
C ASN A 20 23.18 5.91 -11.19
N SER A 21 23.64 4.81 -11.78
CA SER A 21 23.28 4.40 -13.14
C SER A 21 21.99 3.57 -13.19
N GLY A 22 21.46 3.19 -12.04
CA GLY A 22 20.26 2.34 -11.91
C GLY A 22 20.57 0.83 -11.89
N ASP A 23 21.85 0.45 -11.91
CA ASP A 23 22.32 -0.94 -11.85
C ASP A 23 22.33 -1.43 -10.39
N VAL A 24 21.13 -1.52 -9.78
CA VAL A 24 20.97 -1.74 -8.34
C VAL A 24 21.57 -3.08 -7.91
N ALA A 25 21.37 -4.15 -8.66
CA ALA A 25 21.85 -5.48 -8.30
C ALA A 25 23.40 -5.55 -8.31
N GLU A 26 24.02 -4.99 -9.34
CA GLU A 26 25.47 -4.92 -9.48
C GLU A 26 26.08 -4.00 -8.43
N SER A 27 25.41 -2.90 -8.10
CA SER A 27 25.84 -1.99 -7.03
C SER A 27 25.94 -2.70 -5.69
N MET A 28 25.00 -3.61 -5.38
CA MET A 28 25.02 -4.35 -4.13
C MET A 28 26.24 -5.26 -4.01
N GLU A 29 26.59 -5.99 -5.07
CA GLU A 29 27.78 -6.86 -5.05
C GLU A 29 29.06 -6.04 -4.77
N SER A 30 29.22 -4.91 -5.45
CA SER A 30 30.35 -4.00 -5.24
C SER A 30 30.36 -3.43 -3.81
N LEU A 31 29.22 -2.95 -3.32
CA LEU A 31 29.10 -2.35 -1.98
C LEU A 31 29.31 -3.39 -0.87
N GLU A 32 28.79 -4.61 -1.02
CA GLU A 32 29.04 -5.71 -0.10
C GLU A 32 30.53 -6.05 -0.04
N ARG A 33 31.21 -6.05 -1.19
CA ARG A 33 32.65 -6.27 -1.23
C ARG A 33 33.44 -5.14 -0.56
N ALA A 34 33.01 -3.89 -0.74
CA ALA A 34 33.59 -2.76 -0.01
C ALA A 34 33.44 -2.94 1.50
N LEU A 35 32.26 -3.34 1.97
CA LEU A 35 31.96 -3.56 3.38
C LEU A 35 32.61 -4.83 3.96
N LEU A 36 32.91 -5.83 3.13
CA LEU A 36 33.71 -6.99 3.53
C LEU A 36 35.17 -6.61 3.79
N LEU A 37 35.72 -5.69 2.98
CA LEU A 37 37.09 -5.19 3.11
C LEU A 37 37.23 -4.16 4.24
N ASP A 38 36.30 -3.21 4.34
CA ASP A 38 36.19 -2.28 5.47
C ASP A 38 34.73 -2.15 5.94
N PRO A 39 34.35 -2.87 7.01
CA PRO A 39 33.01 -2.78 7.58
C PRO A 39 32.62 -1.40 8.11
N ARG A 40 33.58 -0.48 8.32
CA ARG A 40 33.32 0.87 8.85
C ARG A 40 33.20 1.95 7.77
N ASN A 41 33.39 1.59 6.50
CA ASN A 41 33.29 2.51 5.38
C ASN A 41 31.88 3.14 5.32
N GLY A 42 31.77 4.39 5.78
CA GLY A 42 30.48 5.07 5.92
C GLY A 42 29.81 5.37 4.58
N ALA A 43 30.59 5.67 3.54
CA ALA A 43 30.06 5.90 2.19
C ALA A 43 29.41 4.61 1.64
N ALA A 44 30.13 3.49 1.71
CA ALA A 44 29.59 2.20 1.28
C ALA A 44 28.34 1.79 2.09
N GLN A 45 28.30 2.03 3.41
CA GLN A 45 27.10 1.76 4.23
C GLN A 45 25.89 2.62 3.80
N ILE A 46 26.10 3.90 3.51
CA ILE A 46 25.03 4.82 3.08
C ILE A 46 24.44 4.36 1.74
N ASP A 47 25.30 4.05 0.78
CA ASP A 47 24.93 3.60 -0.56
C ASP A 47 24.30 2.20 -0.52
N TYR A 48 24.82 1.29 0.31
CA TYR A 48 24.26 -0.05 0.46
C TYR A 48 22.85 -0.02 1.05
N ALA A 49 22.61 0.82 2.08
CA ALA A 49 21.26 1.03 2.59
C ALA A 49 20.31 1.60 1.53
N GLN A 50 20.80 2.46 0.63
CA GLN A 50 20.00 2.96 -0.49
C GLN A 50 19.70 1.86 -1.51
N ALA A 51 20.67 1.00 -1.82
CA ALA A 51 20.50 -0.16 -2.70
C ALA A 51 19.49 -1.16 -2.14
N LEU A 52 19.58 -1.49 -0.84
CA LEU A 52 18.60 -2.33 -0.12
C LEU A 52 17.17 -1.77 -0.24
N TYR A 53 17.00 -0.46 -0.05
CA TYR A 53 15.68 0.17 -0.21
C TYR A 53 15.14 0.04 -1.64
N LEU A 54 15.99 0.24 -2.65
CA LEU A 54 15.60 0.13 -4.06
C LEU A 54 15.30 -1.30 -4.50
N GLN A 55 15.99 -2.28 -3.91
CA GLN A 55 15.73 -3.70 -4.16
C GLN A 55 14.43 -4.20 -3.48
N GLY A 56 13.91 -3.44 -2.51
CA GLY A 56 12.68 -3.76 -1.78
C GLY A 56 12.90 -4.31 -0.36
N ASP A 57 14.16 -4.41 0.08
CA ASP A 57 14.55 -4.85 1.43
C ASP A 57 14.42 -3.69 2.44
N LEU A 58 13.19 -3.17 2.55
CA LEU A 58 12.85 -1.98 3.31
C LEU A 58 13.33 -2.03 4.77
N PHE A 59 13.14 -3.16 5.45
CA PHE A 59 13.52 -3.27 6.86
C PHE A 59 15.03 -3.32 7.08
N ALA A 60 15.77 -3.99 6.18
CA ALA A 60 17.24 -4.00 6.23
C ALA A 60 17.79 -2.59 5.96
N ALA A 61 17.21 -1.86 4.99
CA ALA A 61 17.56 -0.48 4.72
C ALA A 61 17.31 0.44 5.92
N LEU A 62 16.14 0.31 6.56
CA LEU A 62 15.76 1.06 7.76
C LEU A 62 16.70 0.78 8.94
N GLU A 63 17.04 -0.48 9.17
CA GLU A 63 17.95 -0.88 10.24
C GLU A 63 19.36 -0.33 10.02
N LEU A 64 19.91 -0.50 8.82
CA LEU A 64 21.24 0.02 8.49
C LEU A 64 21.28 1.55 8.59
N ASN A 65 20.21 2.23 8.19
CA ASN A 65 20.12 3.68 8.32
C ASN A 65 20.01 4.15 9.78
N ASP A 66 19.29 3.43 10.64
CA ASP A 66 19.28 3.71 12.09
C ASP A 66 20.69 3.52 12.69
N ARG A 67 21.44 2.48 12.27
CA ARG A 67 22.83 2.28 12.70
C ARG A 67 23.74 3.43 12.25
N LEU A 68 23.58 3.94 11.03
CA LEU A 68 24.31 5.10 10.52
C LEU A 68 24.00 6.36 11.34
N LEU A 69 22.73 6.60 11.69
CA LEU A 69 22.31 7.74 12.52
C LEU A 69 22.87 7.69 13.95
N ALA A 70 23.13 6.49 14.45
CA ALA A 70 23.72 6.24 15.77
C ALA A 70 25.25 6.40 15.81
N ARG A 71 25.93 6.59 14.67
CA ARG A 71 27.37 6.82 14.62
C ARG A 71 27.72 8.19 15.21
N GLU A 72 28.73 8.22 16.08
CA GLU A 72 29.26 9.46 16.67
C GLU A 72 30.05 10.29 15.65
N ASP A 73 30.66 9.63 14.65
CA ASP A 73 31.47 10.26 13.61
C ASP A 73 30.66 10.68 12.36
N LEU A 74 29.32 10.65 12.44
CA LEU A 74 28.46 11.08 11.33
C LEU A 74 28.55 12.60 11.13
N PRO A 75 28.95 13.08 9.93
CA PRO A 75 28.96 14.51 9.62
C PRO A 75 27.57 15.15 9.79
N GLU A 76 27.52 16.34 10.39
CA GLU A 76 26.25 17.03 10.68
C GLU A 76 25.39 17.23 9.43
N ASP A 77 26.03 17.57 8.29
CA ASP A 77 25.35 17.80 7.01
C ASP A 77 24.62 16.55 6.48
N LEU A 78 25.07 15.35 6.85
CA LEU A 78 24.45 14.08 6.43
C LEU A 78 23.31 13.67 7.35
N ARG A 79 23.30 14.13 8.62
CA ARG A 79 22.30 13.71 9.60
C ARG A 79 20.87 14.02 9.13
N GLY A 80 20.63 15.25 8.66
CA GLY A 80 19.32 15.66 8.17
C GLY A 80 18.85 14.84 6.96
N LEU A 81 19.76 14.48 6.06
CA LEU A 81 19.45 13.63 4.90
C LEU A 81 19.06 12.20 5.33
N LEU A 82 19.83 11.62 6.26
CA LEU A 82 19.56 10.27 6.76
C LEU A 82 18.29 10.20 7.63
N GLU A 83 17.99 11.24 8.42
CA GLU A 83 16.74 11.36 9.17
C GLU A 83 15.53 11.50 8.23
N ASN A 84 15.65 12.35 7.20
CA ASN A 84 14.58 12.53 6.22
C ASN A 84 14.28 11.22 5.49
N ARG A 85 15.32 10.52 4.99
CA ARG A 85 15.10 9.23 4.33
C ARG A 85 14.55 8.18 5.29
N GLN A 86 14.98 8.17 6.56
CA GLN A 86 14.42 7.27 7.58
C GLN A 86 12.92 7.48 7.73
N GLN A 87 12.47 8.74 7.82
CA GLN A 87 11.05 9.07 7.93
C GLN A 87 10.28 8.66 6.68
N ASN A 88 10.83 8.93 5.49
CA ASN A 88 10.21 8.57 4.22
C ASN A 88 10.06 7.05 4.07
N TRP A 89 11.11 6.29 4.37
CA TRP A 89 11.09 4.83 4.31
C TRP A 89 10.15 4.25 5.36
N ARG A 90 10.15 4.79 6.59
CA ARG A 90 9.18 4.37 7.64
C ARG A 90 7.75 4.67 7.22
N ALA A 91 7.48 5.75 6.49
CA ALA A 91 6.13 6.04 5.99
C ALA A 91 5.62 4.93 5.05
N VAL A 92 6.50 4.28 4.28
CA VAL A 92 6.12 3.14 3.41
C VAL A 92 5.61 1.93 4.21
N THR A 93 6.03 1.78 5.47
CA THR A 93 5.55 0.70 6.34
C THR A 93 4.08 0.83 6.70
N ARG A 94 3.46 1.99 6.46
CA ARG A 94 2.07 2.29 6.83
C ARG A 94 1.30 2.84 5.65
N GLN A 95 0.22 2.17 5.27
CA GLN A 95 -0.68 2.65 4.21
C GLN A 95 -2.08 2.85 4.78
N ARG A 96 -2.68 4.01 4.50
CA ARG A 96 -4.05 4.35 4.91
C ARG A 96 -4.80 4.86 3.70
N LEU A 97 -5.90 4.19 3.35
CA LEU A 97 -6.79 4.57 2.27
C LEU A 97 -8.20 4.72 2.82
N VAL A 98 -8.81 5.87 2.58
CA VAL A 98 -10.22 6.13 2.89
C VAL A 98 -10.94 6.39 1.56
N GLN A 99 -12.06 5.72 1.34
CA GLN A 99 -12.89 5.84 0.16
C GLN A 99 -14.30 6.23 0.58
N LEU A 100 -14.86 7.24 -0.08
CA LEU A 100 -16.26 7.64 0.07
C LEU A 100 -16.92 7.56 -1.31
N ASP A 101 -17.93 6.72 -1.43
CA ASP A 101 -18.77 6.64 -2.63
C ASP A 101 -20.17 7.15 -2.29
N VAL A 102 -20.70 8.02 -3.16
CA VAL A 102 -22.04 8.58 -3.06
C VAL A 102 -22.74 8.36 -4.38
N LEU A 103 -23.91 7.73 -4.35
CA LEU A 103 -24.74 7.50 -5.52
C LEU A 103 -26.16 7.96 -5.22
N ALA A 104 -26.61 9.00 -5.92
CA ALA A 104 -28.00 9.47 -5.87
C ALA A 104 -28.70 9.14 -7.20
N GLY A 105 -29.97 8.77 -7.12
CA GLY A 105 -30.74 8.42 -8.31
C GLY A 105 -32.24 8.41 -8.07
N TYR A 106 -32.98 8.03 -9.11
CA TYR A 106 -34.40 7.76 -9.04
C TYR A 106 -34.62 6.32 -9.46
N ASP A 107 -35.40 5.58 -8.68
CA ASP A 107 -35.71 4.17 -8.92
C ASP A 107 -37.22 4.08 -9.16
N ASN A 108 -37.64 3.29 -10.14
CA ASN A 108 -39.05 3.05 -10.39
C ASN A 108 -39.60 1.89 -9.53
N ASN A 109 -38.76 1.21 -8.77
CA ASN A 109 -39.13 0.09 -7.92
C ASN A 109 -38.24 -0.02 -6.65
N LEU A 110 -38.27 0.99 -5.78
CA LEU A 110 -37.48 1.07 -4.56
C LEU A 110 -37.69 -0.11 -3.60
N ASN A 111 -38.92 -0.61 -3.53
CA ASN A 111 -39.30 -1.74 -2.68
C ASN A 111 -39.05 -3.10 -3.32
N SER A 112 -38.48 -3.15 -4.54
CA SER A 112 -38.23 -4.39 -5.29
C SER A 112 -39.49 -5.27 -5.43
N ALA A 113 -40.64 -4.64 -5.64
CA ALA A 113 -41.92 -5.31 -5.83
C ALA A 113 -41.93 -6.19 -7.10
N PRO A 114 -42.76 -7.24 -7.13
CA PRO A 114 -42.96 -8.04 -8.34
C PRO A 114 -43.50 -7.21 -9.52
N THR A 115 -43.13 -7.59 -10.73
CA THR A 115 -43.55 -6.94 -11.98
C THR A 115 -45.04 -7.12 -12.33
N PRO A 116 -45.70 -8.27 -12.03
CA PRO A 116 -47.12 -8.43 -12.31
C PRO A 116 -47.99 -7.68 -11.30
N ASP A 117 -48.91 -6.86 -11.80
CA ASP A 117 -49.94 -6.16 -11.00
C ASP A 117 -51.07 -7.09 -10.54
N GLU A 118 -51.04 -8.34 -11.01
CA GLU A 118 -52.05 -9.37 -10.83
C GLU A 118 -51.39 -10.72 -10.49
N ILE A 119 -52.05 -11.51 -9.66
CA ILE A 119 -51.66 -12.88 -9.34
C ILE A 119 -52.78 -13.81 -9.82
N THR A 120 -52.40 -14.82 -10.60
CA THR A 120 -53.30 -15.94 -10.95
C THR A 120 -53.23 -17.00 -9.86
N LEU A 121 -54.36 -17.29 -9.23
CA LEU A 121 -54.53 -18.39 -8.29
C LEU A 121 -55.40 -19.47 -8.94
N THR A 122 -54.90 -20.69 -9.05
CA THR A 122 -55.72 -21.83 -9.48
C THR A 122 -56.47 -22.39 -8.28
N LEU A 123 -57.79 -22.16 -8.23
CA LEU A 123 -58.66 -22.61 -7.15
C LEU A 123 -59.62 -23.66 -7.71
N SER A 124 -59.55 -24.87 -7.17
CA SER A 124 -60.39 -26.00 -7.62
C SER A 124 -60.26 -26.35 -9.12
N GLY A 125 -59.09 -26.07 -9.71
CA GLY A 125 -58.82 -26.35 -11.13
C GLY A 125 -59.21 -25.22 -12.09
N GLU A 126 -59.72 -24.10 -11.59
CA GLU A 126 -60.00 -22.88 -12.38
C GLU A 126 -59.05 -21.74 -12.00
N ASP A 127 -58.59 -20.99 -12.99
CA ASP A 127 -57.70 -19.85 -12.79
C ASP A 127 -58.50 -18.59 -12.42
N VAL A 128 -58.22 -18.04 -11.24
CA VAL A 128 -58.78 -16.79 -10.74
C VAL A 128 -57.69 -15.74 -10.72
N VAL A 129 -57.89 -14.64 -11.45
CA VAL A 129 -56.96 -13.50 -11.49
C VAL A 129 -57.36 -12.50 -10.41
N LEU A 130 -56.43 -12.16 -9.52
CA LEU A 130 -56.62 -11.20 -8.45
C LEU A 130 -55.66 -10.03 -8.62
N ALA A 131 -56.17 -8.80 -8.48
CA ALA A 131 -55.33 -7.61 -8.45
C ALA A 131 -54.48 -7.58 -7.18
N LEU A 132 -53.21 -7.22 -7.33
CA LEU A 132 -52.28 -7.07 -6.22
C LEU A 132 -52.67 -5.84 -5.37
N ASN A 133 -52.63 -6.01 -4.05
CA ASN A 133 -52.84 -4.91 -3.11
C ASN A 133 -51.82 -3.79 -3.38
N PRO A 134 -52.24 -2.50 -3.42
CA PRO A 134 -51.36 -1.34 -3.62
C PRO A 134 -50.06 -1.35 -2.82
N ASP A 135 -50.05 -1.89 -1.59
CA ASP A 135 -48.87 -1.96 -0.72
C ASP A 135 -47.74 -2.85 -1.29
N PHE A 136 -48.08 -3.76 -2.22
CA PHE A 136 -47.14 -4.67 -2.87
C PHE A 136 -46.79 -4.25 -4.30
N ARG A 137 -47.25 -3.08 -4.76
CA ARG A 137 -46.90 -2.55 -6.09
C ARG A 137 -45.56 -1.81 -6.06
N PRO A 138 -44.89 -1.64 -7.21
CA PRO A 138 -43.64 -0.88 -7.29
C PRO A 138 -43.81 0.55 -6.78
N VAL A 139 -42.92 0.94 -5.86
CA VAL A 139 -42.86 2.31 -5.32
C VAL A 139 -41.71 3.05 -5.99
N SER A 140 -42.02 4.08 -6.76
CA SER A 140 -41.02 4.93 -7.38
C SER A 140 -40.57 6.03 -6.43
N GLY A 141 -39.28 6.36 -6.42
CA GLY A 141 -38.79 7.49 -5.65
C GLY A 141 -37.30 7.73 -5.77
N PRO A 142 -36.82 8.86 -5.21
CA PRO A 142 -35.40 9.14 -5.13
C PRO A 142 -34.73 8.20 -4.14
N TYR A 143 -33.44 7.91 -4.35
CA TYR A 143 -32.61 7.25 -3.37
C TYR A 143 -31.21 7.85 -3.30
N LEU A 144 -30.55 7.61 -2.18
CA LEU A 144 -29.17 7.94 -1.91
C LEU A 144 -28.48 6.71 -1.29
N ASN A 145 -27.46 6.20 -1.97
CA ASN A 145 -26.54 5.20 -1.45
C ASN A 145 -25.24 5.89 -1.03
N LEU A 146 -24.77 5.54 0.16
CA LEU A 146 -23.51 6.00 0.74
C LEU A 146 -22.66 4.78 1.08
N ARG A 147 -21.39 4.80 0.68
CA ARG A 147 -20.40 3.81 1.12
C ARG A 147 -19.16 4.51 1.64
N LEU A 148 -18.75 4.17 2.84
CA LEU A 148 -17.49 4.58 3.44
C LEU A 148 -16.62 3.33 3.59
N GLY A 149 -15.43 3.35 2.99
CA GLY A 149 -14.43 2.29 3.10
C GLY A 149 -13.15 2.83 3.72
N GLY A 150 -12.49 2.02 4.55
CA GLY A 150 -11.18 2.28 5.12
C GLY A 150 -10.29 1.06 4.98
N ARG A 151 -9.08 1.23 4.43
CA ARG A 151 -8.02 0.22 4.44
C ARG A 151 -6.83 0.77 5.20
N PHE A 152 -6.37 0.02 6.20
CA PHE A 152 -5.19 0.33 6.99
C PHE A 152 -4.24 -0.84 6.90
N ARG A 153 -3.00 -0.60 6.48
CA ARG A 153 -1.94 -1.60 6.42
C ARG A 153 -0.77 -1.12 7.26
N GLU A 154 -0.24 -2.03 8.06
CA GLU A 154 1.01 -1.85 8.78
C GLU A 154 1.93 -3.03 8.51
N LEU A 155 3.19 -2.71 8.20
CA LEU A 155 4.25 -3.66 7.91
C LEU A 155 5.28 -3.63 9.03
N ALA A 156 5.67 -4.82 9.47
CA ALA A 156 6.81 -5.07 10.33
C ALA A 156 7.70 -6.17 9.71
N PRO A 157 8.92 -6.39 10.22
CA PRO A 157 9.84 -7.38 9.65
C PRO A 157 9.27 -8.81 9.57
N ASP A 158 8.42 -9.17 10.54
CA ASP A 158 7.91 -10.52 10.76
C ASP A 158 6.39 -10.64 10.59
N TYR A 159 5.68 -9.51 10.49
CA TYR A 159 4.22 -9.51 10.33
C TYR A 159 3.71 -8.38 9.44
N GLN A 160 2.52 -8.60 8.88
CA GLN A 160 1.73 -7.58 8.21
C GLN A 160 0.31 -7.58 8.78
N HIS A 161 -0.14 -6.44 9.28
CA HIS A 161 -1.53 -6.24 9.68
C HIS A 161 -2.29 -5.49 8.60
N ASN A 162 -3.45 -6.02 8.22
CA ASN A 162 -4.37 -5.39 7.28
C ASN A 162 -5.75 -5.29 7.93
N TRP A 163 -6.28 -4.08 8.03
CA TRP A 163 -7.64 -3.83 8.49
C TRP A 163 -8.45 -3.25 7.34
N LEU A 164 -9.63 -3.83 7.09
CA LEU A 164 -10.63 -3.33 6.16
C LEU A 164 -11.88 -3.01 6.96
N LEU A 165 -12.34 -1.76 6.86
CA LEU A 165 -13.58 -1.28 7.43
C LEU A 165 -14.48 -0.84 6.29
N GLU A 166 -15.74 -1.22 6.32
CA GLU A 166 -16.73 -0.78 5.35
C GLU A 166 -18.06 -0.52 6.03
N ALA A 167 -18.65 0.64 5.73
CA ALA A 167 -20.00 1.01 6.15
C ALA A 167 -20.80 1.38 4.89
N ARG A 168 -22.02 0.86 4.79
CA ARG A 168 -22.95 1.14 3.68
C ARG A 168 -24.28 1.61 4.26
N GLY A 169 -24.88 2.59 3.62
CA GLY A 169 -26.21 3.08 3.95
C GLY A 169 -27.00 3.40 2.69
N ARG A 170 -28.31 3.14 2.73
CA ARG A 170 -29.27 3.58 1.71
C ARG A 170 -30.37 4.39 2.39
N VAL A 171 -30.74 5.49 1.78
CA VAL A 171 -31.92 6.30 2.12
C VAL A 171 -32.79 6.35 0.88
N SER A 172 -34.08 6.05 1.01
CA SER A 172 -35.06 6.00 -0.08
C SER A 172 -36.46 6.21 0.47
#